data_AF-R1GA69-F1
#
_entry.id   AF-R1GA69-F1
#
_cell.length_a   1.000
_cell.length_b   1.000
_cell.length_c   1.000
_cell.angle_alpha   90.00
_cell.angle_beta   90.00
_cell.angle_gamma   90.00
#
_symmetry.space_group_name_H-M   'P 1'
#
loop_
_entity.id
_entity.type
_entity.pdbx_description
1 polymer ?
#
loop_
_entity_poly.entity_id
_entity_poly.type
_entity_poly.pdbx_seq_one_letter_code
_entity_poly.pdbx_strand_id
1 'polypeptide(L)'
;MIICITGVPGVGKSTIAKRLAKEINAILIDINDFAIKNNLYEEYDEAEQTYIVDENKLFQEIDNYIRNLNSKYIIIEGNFAHLYDKGDLYIVIKTDPNILYERLSKERSYPYHKIFTNIWAMNLEVIEDELEEMKKEYYVFYNNKEDDIDNIIREIKRLIENKEKSN
;
A
#
# COMPACT_ATOMS: atom_id res chain seq x y z
N MET A 1 -2.73 13.14 -10.16
CA MET A 1 -3.46 11.96 -9.71
C MET A 1 -2.64 11.22 -8.66
N ILE A 2 -3.22 10.93 -7.50
CA ILE A 2 -2.62 10.20 -6.38
C ILE A 2 -3.22 8.79 -6.33
N ILE A 3 -2.35 7.78 -6.37
CA ILE A 3 -2.71 6.37 -6.34
C ILE A 3 -2.19 5.77 -5.04
N CYS A 4 -3.09 5.27 -4.21
CA CYS A 4 -2.76 4.62 -2.95
C CYS A 4 -2.70 3.10 -3.15
N ILE A 5 -1.55 2.47 -2.90
CA ILE A 5 -1.37 1.01 -3.00
C ILE A 5 -1.15 0.45 -1.60
N THR A 6 -2.10 -0.35 -1.13
CA THR A 6 -2.13 -0.90 0.23
C THR A 6 -2.17 -2.43 0.20
N GLY A 7 -2.10 -3.01 1.39
CA GLY A 7 -2.19 -4.45 1.64
C GLY A 7 -1.26 -4.86 2.76
N VAL A 8 -1.54 -6.01 3.38
CA VAL A 8 -0.72 -6.49 4.49
C VAL A 8 0.75 -6.74 4.06
N PRO A 9 1.73 -6.66 4.97
CA PRO A 9 3.10 -7.13 4.74
C PRO A 9 3.16 -8.46 3.96
N GLY A 10 4.02 -8.56 2.93
CA GLY A 10 4.24 -9.81 2.18
C GLY A 10 3.38 -10.05 0.95
N VAL A 11 2.34 -9.23 0.70
CA VAL A 11 1.47 -9.38 -0.50
C VAL A 11 2.12 -8.92 -1.81
N GLY A 12 3.25 -8.20 -1.75
CA GLY A 12 3.99 -7.73 -2.94
C GLY A 12 3.67 -6.31 -3.40
N LYS A 13 2.97 -5.50 -2.59
CA LYS A 13 2.64 -4.10 -2.88
C LYS A 13 3.84 -3.26 -3.34
N SER A 14 4.98 -3.32 -2.64
CA SER A 14 6.16 -2.51 -2.99
C SER A 14 6.76 -2.91 -4.35
N THR A 15 6.69 -4.19 -4.74
CA THR A 15 7.13 -4.64 -6.07
C THR A 15 6.24 -4.07 -7.16
N ILE A 16 4.92 -4.14 -6.97
CA ILE A 16 3.93 -3.60 -7.91
C ILE A 16 4.07 -2.07 -8.00
N ALA A 17 4.16 -1.38 -6.86
CA ALA A 17 4.28 0.07 -6.78
C ALA A 17 5.55 0.59 -7.47
N LYS A 18 6.71 -0.03 -7.23
CA LYS A 18 7.98 0.34 -7.87
C LYS A 18 7.92 0.16 -9.39
N ARG A 19 7.35 -0.94 -9.86
CA ARG A 19 7.26 -1.19 -11.30
C ARG A 19 6.25 -0.27 -11.97
N LEU A 20 5.07 -0.09 -11.38
CA LEU A 20 4.06 0.85 -11.86
C LEU A 20 4.63 2.27 -11.94
N ALA A 21 5.31 2.73 -10.88
CA ALA A 21 5.93 4.05 -10.85
C ALA A 21 6.89 4.29 -12.01
N LYS A 22 7.71 3.29 -12.33
CA LYS A 22 8.61 3.35 -13.49
C LYS A 22 7.85 3.39 -14.82
N GLU A 23 6.79 2.60 -14.97
CA GLU A 23 6.04 2.50 -16.22
C GLU A 23 5.18 3.74 -16.53
N ILE A 24 4.67 4.44 -15.51
CA ILE A 24 3.84 5.65 -15.69
C ILE A 24 4.60 6.94 -15.37
N ASN A 25 5.89 6.85 -15.06
CA ASN A 25 6.72 7.98 -14.62
C ASN A 25 6.11 8.73 -13.41
N ALA A 26 5.70 7.97 -12.38
CA ALA A 26 5.19 8.52 -11.14
C ALA A 26 6.29 8.71 -10.09
N ILE A 27 6.07 9.66 -9.19
CA ILE A 27 6.84 9.73 -7.94
C ILE A 27 6.29 8.68 -6.97
N LEU A 28 7.16 7.82 -6.46
CA LEU A 28 6.82 6.81 -5.46
C LEU A 28 7.17 7.30 -4.05
N ILE A 29 6.20 7.22 -3.14
CA ILE A 29 6.34 7.52 -1.72
C ILE A 29 6.01 6.23 -0.95
N ASP A 30 7.03 5.61 -0.36
CA ASP A 30 6.83 4.55 0.64
C ASP A 30 6.61 5.21 2.00
N ILE A 31 5.41 5.07 2.54
CA ILE A 31 5.02 5.75 3.79
C ILE A 31 5.80 5.22 4.99
N ASN A 32 6.23 3.95 4.98
CA ASN A 32 6.96 3.38 6.11
C ASN A 32 8.37 3.99 6.14
N ASP A 33 9.03 4.01 4.98
CA ASP A 33 10.34 4.66 4.82
C ASP A 33 10.26 6.17 5.08
N PHE A 34 9.18 6.82 4.64
CA PHE A 34 8.96 8.25 4.87
C PHE A 34 8.79 8.55 6.36
N ALA A 35 8.02 7.74 7.09
CA ALA A 35 7.84 7.89 8.52
C ALA A 35 9.17 7.74 9.27
N ILE A 36 9.97 6.72 8.93
CA ILE A 36 11.28 6.49 9.56
C ILE A 36 12.23 7.66 9.28
N LYS A 37 12.38 8.09 8.02
CA LYS A 37 13.32 9.15 7.63
C LYS A 37 13.00 10.50 8.25
N ASN A 38 11.74 10.77 8.54
CA ASN A 38 11.28 12.03 9.12
C ASN A 38 11.02 11.94 10.63
N ASN A 39 11.37 10.81 11.28
CA ASN A 39 11.11 10.56 12.71
C ASN A 39 9.65 10.76 13.12
N LEU A 40 8.71 10.26 12.29
CA LEU A 40 7.27 10.40 12.49
C LEU A 40 6.66 9.19 13.23
N TYR A 41 7.47 8.47 14.01
CA TYR A 41 7.04 7.36 14.84
C TYR A 41 7.18 7.72 16.32
N GLU A 42 6.24 7.26 17.15
CA GLU A 42 6.26 7.51 18.59
C GLU A 42 7.13 6.47 19.30
N GLU A 43 6.89 5.19 19.01
CA GLU A 43 7.57 4.05 19.64
C GLU A 43 7.69 2.89 18.64
N TYR A 44 8.68 2.02 18.84
CA TYR A 44 8.74 0.73 18.15
C TYR A 44 8.17 -0.35 19.06
N ASP A 45 7.06 -0.96 18.65
CA ASP A 45 6.50 -2.12 19.32
C ASP A 45 7.34 -3.35 18.95
N GLU A 46 8.16 -3.85 19.88
CA GLU A 46 8.99 -5.04 19.66
C GLU A 46 8.16 -6.32 19.52
N ALA A 47 7.00 -6.42 20.16
CA ALA A 47 6.15 -7.61 20.14
C ALA A 47 5.46 -7.77 18.78
N GLU A 48 4.99 -6.66 18.24
CA GLU A 48 4.36 -6.58 16.91
C GLU A 48 5.38 -6.28 15.80
N GLN A 49 6.64 -6.00 16.16
CA GLN A 49 7.74 -5.65 15.27
C GLN A 49 7.32 -4.54 14.28
N THR A 50 6.69 -3.47 14.77
CA THR A 50 6.15 -2.36 13.97
C THR A 50 6.32 -1.04 14.69
N TYR A 51 6.42 0.06 13.93
CA TYR A 51 6.40 1.40 14.50
C TYR A 51 4.96 1.84 14.74
N ILE A 52 4.71 2.45 15.89
CA ILE A 52 3.50 3.21 16.17
C ILE A 52 3.68 4.58 15.52
N VAL A 53 2.84 4.89 14.55
CA VAL A 53 2.93 6.10 13.72
C VAL A 53 1.69 6.94 13.95
N ASP A 54 1.89 8.24 14.19
CA ASP A 54 0.79 9.22 14.14
C ASP A 54 0.46 9.48 12.67
N GLU A 55 -0.55 8.76 12.17
CA GLU A 55 -1.03 8.82 10.79
C GLU A 55 -1.41 10.24 10.35
N ASN A 56 -2.00 11.03 11.26
CA ASN A 56 -2.38 12.40 10.95
C ASN A 56 -1.15 13.27 10.68
N LYS A 57 -0.12 13.17 11.52
CA LYS A 57 1.16 13.86 11.29
C LYS A 57 1.85 13.34 10.02
N LEU A 58 1.85 12.03 9.80
CA LEU A 58 2.43 11.42 8.61
C LEU A 58 1.81 11.98 7.32
N PHE A 59 0.49 11.98 7.22
CA PHE A 59 -0.19 12.45 6.02
C PHE A 59 -0.08 13.97 5.83
N GLN A 60 -0.01 14.76 6.91
CA GLN A 60 0.29 16.19 6.81
C GLN A 60 1.69 16.45 6.24
N GLU A 61 2.70 15.68 6.65
CA GLU A 61 4.05 15.80 6.08
C GLU A 61 4.12 15.30 4.63
N ILE A 62 3.38 14.25 4.30
CA ILE A 62 3.24 13.79 2.91
C ILE A 62 2.56 14.86 2.05
N ASP A 63 1.50 15.53 2.54
CA ASP A 63 0.88 16.66 1.84
C ASP A 63 1.89 17.78 1.56
N ASN A 64 2.68 18.15 2.56
CA ASN A 64 3.72 19.19 2.44
C ASN A 64 4.79 18.78 1.42
N TYR A 65 5.19 17.52 1.43
CA TYR A 65 6.12 16.96 0.45
C TYR A 65 5.52 17.03 -0.96
N ILE A 66 4.29 16.55 -1.14
CA ILE A 66 3.59 16.49 -2.43
C ILE A 66 3.36 17.87 -3.04
N ARG A 67 3.01 18.90 -2.24
CA ARG A 67 2.79 20.28 -2.72
C ARG A 67 3.97 20.86 -3.49
N ASN A 68 5.19 20.41 -3.18
CA ASN A 68 6.41 20.89 -3.81
C ASN A 68 6.81 20.06 -5.05
N LEU A 69 6.06 18.99 -5.35
CA LEU A 69 6.35 18.10 -6.48
C LEU A 69 5.60 18.56 -7.73
N ASN A 70 6.30 18.59 -8.85
CA ASN A 70 5.70 18.76 -10.16
C ASN A 70 5.62 17.40 -10.87
N SER A 71 4.65 16.58 -10.49
CA SER A 71 4.41 15.26 -11.11
C SER A 71 2.93 15.06 -11.43
N LYS A 72 2.65 14.49 -12.61
CA LYS A 72 1.30 14.10 -13.01
C LYS A 72 0.76 12.98 -12.12
N TYR A 73 1.62 12.03 -11.76
CA TYR A 73 1.27 10.86 -10.96
C TYR A 73 2.12 10.76 -9.71
N ILE A 74 1.46 10.43 -8.60
CA ILE A 74 2.09 10.14 -7.32
C ILE A 74 1.52 8.82 -6.84
N ILE A 75 2.40 7.90 -6.46
CA ILE A 75 2.03 6.63 -5.84
C ILE A 75 2.42 6.70 -4.38
N ILE A 76 1.45 6.50 -3.49
CA ILE A 76 1.66 6.34 -2.06
C ILE A 76 1.49 4.85 -1.76
N GLU A 77 2.52 4.21 -1.23
CA GLU A 77 2.48 2.77 -0.90
C GLU A 77 2.81 2.51 0.57
N GLY A 78 2.13 1.51 1.14
CA GLY A 78 2.43 1.00 2.47
C GLY A 78 1.24 0.32 3.12
N ASN A 79 1.42 -0.20 4.34
CA ASN A 79 0.38 -0.97 5.03
C ASN A 79 -0.86 -0.13 5.37
N PHE A 80 -0.68 1.18 5.54
CA PHE A 80 -1.71 2.14 5.90
C PHE A 80 -1.94 3.20 4.81
N ALA A 81 -1.47 2.96 3.58
CA ALA A 81 -1.61 3.94 2.49
C ALA A 81 -3.07 4.24 2.14
N HIS A 82 -3.99 3.34 2.47
CA HIS A 82 -5.42 3.51 2.28
C HIS A 82 -6.04 4.59 3.17
N LEU A 83 -5.43 4.89 4.32
CA LEU A 83 -5.89 5.94 5.24
C LEU A 83 -5.59 7.35 4.73
N TYR A 84 -4.78 7.50 3.69
CA TYR A 84 -4.57 8.79 3.04
C TYR A 84 -5.87 9.23 2.35
N ASP A 85 -6.51 10.28 2.87
CA ASP A 85 -7.87 10.70 2.51
C ASP A 85 -7.98 11.46 1.18
N LYS A 86 -6.86 11.86 0.57
CA LYS A 86 -6.81 12.61 -0.71
C LYS A 86 -6.38 11.77 -1.90
N GLY A 87 -6.47 10.44 -1.79
CA GLY A 87 -6.21 9.53 -2.91
C GLY A 87 -7.33 9.60 -3.97
N ASP A 88 -6.95 9.50 -5.25
CA ASP A 88 -7.88 9.45 -6.39
C ASP A 88 -8.25 8.01 -6.78
N LEU A 89 -7.37 7.06 -6.48
CA LEU A 89 -7.51 5.64 -6.78
C LEU A 89 -6.85 4.81 -5.66
N TYR A 90 -7.59 3.87 -5.10
CA TYR A 90 -7.12 2.97 -4.04
C TYR A 90 -7.01 1.54 -4.57
N ILE A 91 -5.86 0.92 -4.35
CA ILE A 91 -5.53 -0.42 -4.81
C ILE A 91 -5.16 -1.27 -3.61
N VAL A 92 -5.92 -2.33 -3.36
CA VAL A 92 -5.65 -3.32 -2.31
C VAL A 92 -5.00 -4.54 -2.94
N ILE A 93 -3.79 -4.90 -2.49
CA ILE A 93 -3.11 -6.12 -2.92
C ILE A 93 -3.31 -7.22 -1.87
N LYS A 94 -3.82 -8.36 -2.32
CA LYS A 94 -3.97 -9.60 -1.55
C LYS A 94 -3.12 -10.71 -2.15
N THR A 95 -3.05 -11.83 -1.44
CA THR A 95 -2.47 -13.07 -1.94
C THR A 95 -3.12 -14.27 -1.24
N ASP A 96 -2.91 -15.47 -1.74
CA ASP A 96 -3.33 -16.71 -1.08
C ASP A 96 -2.68 -16.81 0.32
N PRO A 97 -3.43 -17.18 1.37
CA PRO A 97 -2.90 -17.29 2.74
C PRO A 97 -1.67 -18.20 2.88
N ASN A 98 -1.59 -19.29 2.10
CA ASN A 98 -0.42 -20.19 2.15
C ASN A 98 0.80 -19.52 1.53
N ILE A 99 0.61 -18.79 0.43
CA ILE A 99 1.67 -18.01 -0.21
C ILE A 99 2.13 -16.89 0.74
N LEU A 100 1.21 -16.21 1.41
CA LEU A 100 1.54 -15.18 2.39
C LEU A 100 2.35 -15.77 3.55
N TYR A 101 1.92 -16.91 4.08
CA TYR A 101 2.63 -17.64 5.13
C TYR A 101 4.06 -17.97 4.71
N GLU A 102 4.24 -18.51 3.50
CA GLU A 102 5.58 -18.83 2.97
C GLU A 102 6.47 -17.58 2.84
N ARG A 103 5.95 -16.49 2.27
CA ARG A 103 6.71 -15.23 2.13
C ARG A 103 7.10 -14.65 3.48
N LEU A 104 6.15 -14.57 4.43
CA LEU A 104 6.41 -14.00 5.75
C LEU A 104 7.35 -14.86 6.60
N SER A 105 7.24 -16.19 6.51
CA SER A 105 8.13 -17.11 7.23
C SER A 105 9.54 -17.15 6.64
N LYS A 106 9.68 -17.29 5.32
CA LYS A 106 10.98 -17.51 4.67
C LYS A 106 11.75 -16.22 4.40
N GLU A 107 11.06 -15.17 3.93
CA GLU A 107 11.74 -13.95 3.48
C GLU A 107 11.86 -12.90 4.59
N ARG A 108 10.89 -12.88 5.52
CA ARG A 108 10.85 -11.91 6.62
C ARG A 108 11.16 -12.49 7.98
N SER A 109 11.21 -13.81 8.11
CA SER A 109 11.47 -14.52 9.37
C SER A 109 10.57 -14.04 10.52
N TYR A 110 9.31 -13.72 10.21
CA TYR A 110 8.36 -13.28 11.23
C TYR A 110 8.00 -14.44 12.17
N PRO A 111 7.76 -14.15 13.46
CA PRO A 111 7.25 -15.14 14.38
C PRO A 111 5.81 -15.54 14.01
N TYR A 112 5.39 -16.75 14.36
CA TYR A 112 4.10 -17.32 13.97
C TYR A 112 2.92 -16.41 14.32
N HIS A 113 2.90 -15.81 15.51
CA HIS A 113 1.79 -14.93 15.93
C HIS A 113 1.63 -13.77 14.95
N LYS A 114 2.73 -13.11 14.58
CA LYS A 114 2.72 -12.01 13.61
C LYS A 114 2.28 -12.45 12.23
N ILE A 115 2.74 -13.63 11.76
CA ILE A 115 2.30 -14.19 10.47
C ILE A 115 0.79 -14.38 10.47
N PHE A 116 0.24 -15.03 11.50
CA PHE A 116 -1.19 -15.25 11.60
C PHE A 116 -1.97 -13.94 11.68
N THR A 117 -1.54 -12.96 12.49
CA THR A 117 -2.18 -11.65 12.55
C THR A 117 -2.31 -11.01 11.16
N ASN A 118 -1.26 -11.06 10.34
CA ASN A 118 -1.30 -10.52 8.97
C ASN A 118 -2.23 -11.30 8.04
N ILE A 119 -2.25 -12.63 8.14
CA ILE A 119 -3.19 -13.48 7.37
C ILE A 119 -4.63 -13.20 7.78
N TRP A 120 -4.90 -13.08 9.09
CA TRP A 120 -6.22 -12.77 9.63
C TRP A 120 -6.68 -11.39 9.18
N ALA A 121 -5.83 -10.36 9.31
CA ALA A 121 -6.16 -9.01 8.85
C ALA A 121 -6.56 -8.97 7.37
N MET A 122 -5.85 -9.73 6.52
CA MET A 122 -6.18 -9.83 5.09
C MET A 122 -7.50 -10.55 4.83
N ASN A 123 -7.78 -11.64 5.56
CA ASN A 123 -8.98 -12.46 5.38
C ASN A 123 -10.24 -11.80 5.97
N LEU A 124 -10.08 -10.99 7.01
CA LEU A 124 -11.15 -10.21 7.63
C LEU A 124 -11.44 -8.89 6.89
N GLU A 125 -10.66 -8.59 5.84
CA GLU A 125 -10.89 -7.43 4.96
C GLU A 125 -10.88 -6.08 5.70
N VAL A 126 -10.06 -5.97 6.75
CA VAL A 126 -9.97 -4.77 7.61
C VAL A 126 -9.68 -3.51 6.78
N ILE A 127 -8.78 -3.61 5.80
CA ILE A 127 -8.40 -2.51 4.92
C ILE A 127 -9.59 -2.05 4.05
N GLU A 128 -10.40 -3.00 3.58
CA GLU A 128 -11.58 -2.71 2.80
C GLU A 128 -12.67 -2.06 3.63
N ASP A 129 -12.93 -2.57 4.83
CA ASP A 129 -13.87 -1.96 5.77
C ASP A 129 -13.51 -0.49 6.02
N GLU A 130 -12.22 -0.19 6.25
CA GLU A 130 -11.72 1.19 6.44
C GLU A 130 -11.94 2.05 5.18
N LEU A 131 -11.69 1.49 3.98
CA LEU A 131 -11.94 2.19 2.71
C LEU A 131 -13.44 2.45 2.47
N GLU A 132 -14.31 1.52 2.84
CA GLU A 132 -15.76 1.68 2.76
C GLU A 132 -16.27 2.74 3.73
N GLU A 133 -15.78 2.78 4.97
CA GLU A 133 -16.07 3.82 5.96
C GLU A 133 -15.66 5.21 5.44
N MET A 134 -14.49 5.30 4.80
CA MET A 134 -13.99 6.51 4.14
C MET A 134 -14.71 6.83 2.82
N LYS A 135 -15.64 5.97 2.37
CA LYS A 135 -16.38 6.06 1.10
C LYS A 135 -15.46 6.18 -0.12
N LYS A 136 -14.36 5.42 -0.11
CA LYS A 136 -13.38 5.41 -1.19
C LYS A 136 -13.71 4.31 -2.19
N GLU A 137 -13.61 4.63 -3.47
CA GLU A 137 -13.63 3.62 -4.52
C GLU A 137 -12.27 2.93 -4.56
N TYR A 138 -12.28 1.60 -4.46
CA TYR A 138 -11.06 0.79 -4.45
C TYR A 138 -11.17 -0.45 -5.34
N TYR A 139 -10.02 -1.00 -5.69
CA TYR A 139 -9.89 -2.20 -6.51
C TYR A 139 -8.97 -3.21 -5.83
N VAL A 140 -9.41 -4.46 -5.74
CA VAL A 140 -8.65 -5.55 -5.13
C VAL A 140 -7.97 -6.39 -6.21
N PHE A 141 -6.68 -6.67 -6.02
CA PHE A 141 -5.91 -7.56 -6.89
C PHE A 141 -5.20 -8.65 -6.09
N TYR A 142 -5.03 -9.83 -6.69
CA TYR A 142 -4.37 -10.97 -6.07
C TYR A 142 -3.01 -11.25 -6.74
N ASN A 143 -1.93 -11.23 -5.95
CA ASN A 143 -0.57 -11.48 -6.40
C ASN A 143 -0.08 -12.86 -5.94
N ASN A 144 -0.57 -13.90 -6.60
CA ASN A 144 -0.31 -15.31 -6.24
C ASN A 144 0.85 -15.90 -7.06
N LYS A 145 1.07 -15.41 -8.27
CA LYS A 145 2.07 -15.90 -9.21
C LYS A 145 2.84 -14.73 -9.82
N GLU A 146 4.01 -15.00 -10.36
CA GLU A 146 4.85 -13.96 -10.98
C GLU A 146 4.13 -13.26 -12.15
N ASP A 147 3.43 -14.03 -12.99
CA ASP A 147 2.62 -13.51 -14.12
C ASP A 147 1.46 -12.59 -13.67
N ASP A 148 1.06 -12.64 -12.39
CA ASP A 148 0.00 -11.77 -11.87
C ASP A 148 0.47 -10.31 -11.87
N ILE A 149 1.75 -10.03 -11.62
CA ILE A 149 2.26 -8.65 -11.56
C ILE A 149 2.04 -7.92 -12.88
N ASP A 150 2.29 -8.59 -14.02
CA ASP A 150 2.07 -8.04 -15.36
C ASP A 150 0.59 -7.69 -15.58
N ASN A 151 -0.30 -8.60 -15.18
CA ASN A 151 -1.74 -8.40 -15.32
C ASN A 151 -2.23 -7.26 -14.41
N ILE A 152 -1.80 -7.25 -13.14
CA ILE A 152 -2.16 -6.22 -12.17
C ILE A 152 -1.73 -4.83 -12.67
N ILE A 153 -0.49 -4.68 -13.13
CA ILE A 153 0.01 -3.40 -13.63
C ILE A 153 -0.78 -2.94 -14.85
N ARG A 154 -1.09 -3.85 -15.78
CA ARG A 154 -1.92 -3.56 -16.95
C ARG A 154 -3.30 -3.06 -16.57
N GLU A 155 -3.96 -3.73 -15.63
CA GLU A 155 -5.30 -3.34 -15.17
C GLU A 155 -5.25 -2.01 -14.40
N ILE A 156 -4.26 -1.78 -13.52
CA ILE A 156 -4.11 -0.48 -12.84
C ILE A 156 -3.92 0.65 -13.86
N LYS A 157 -3.11 0.46 -14.91
CA LYS A 157 -2.94 1.46 -15.97
C LYS A 157 -4.26 1.76 -16.70
N ARG A 158 -5.05 0.71 -16.98
CA ARG A 158 -6.39 0.88 -17.55
C ARG A 158 -7.33 1.67 -16.63
N LEU A 159 -7.28 1.42 -15.33
CA LEU A 159 -8.06 2.18 -14.34
C LEU A 159 -7.65 3.66 -14.31
N ILE A 160 -6.34 3.94 -14.36
CA ILE A 160 -5.80 5.31 -14.45
C ILE A 160 -6.34 6.00 -15.72
N GLU A 161 -6.21 5.37 -16.88
CA GLU A 161 -6.71 5.93 -18.16
C GLU A 161 -8.22 6.18 -18.14
N ASN A 162 -9.00 5.31 -17.51
CA ASN A 162 -10.45 5.48 -17.40
C ASN A 162 -10.81 6.66 -16.50
N LYS A 163 -10.13 6.82 -15.36
CA LYS A 163 -10.34 7.98 -14.47
C LYS A 163 -9.93 9.30 -15.15
N GLU A 164 -8.88 9.29 -15.97
CA GLU A 164 -8.49 10.49 -16.74
C GLU A 164 -9.51 10.90 -17.79
N LYS A 165 -10.27 9.96 -18.37
CA LYS A 165 -11.33 10.25 -19.36
C LYS A 165 -12.64 10.72 -18.72
N SER A 166 -12.84 10.42 -17.45
CA SER A 166 -14.06 10.75 -16.69
C SER A 166 -13.98 12.09 -15.94
N ASN A 167 -12.80 12.72 -15.92
CA ASN A 167 -12.53 14.05 -15.38
C ASN A 167 -12.48 15.10 -16.50
#